data_AF-A0A0C9R5P2-F1
#
_entry.id   AF-A0A0C9R5P2-F1
#
_cell.length_a   1.000
_cell.length_b   1.000
_cell.length_c   1.000
_cell.angle_alpha   90.00
_cell.angle_beta   90.00
_cell.angle_gamma   90.00
#
_symmetry.space_group_name_H-M   'P 1'
#
loop_
_entity.id
_entity.type
_entity.pdbx_description
1 polymer ?
#
loop_
_entity_poly.entity_id
_entity_poly.type
_entity_poly.pdbx_seq_one_letter_code
_entity_poly.pdbx_strand_id
1 'polypeptide(L)'
;VIFGNFFESLAGLSMAIYILSITIFQTGWAAVQISHLSMIPMLTHSPLIRADLTAIRYSAQVSAAVFVFLVTWIVLPTNDESMAKLSKQDGYKFRDIVVVITTFGIAATVLFHAFLKAKLLEIVPVASQKSDSEAPQRNEAESNRRPRIGVTLLLGVALLYVASRLFITLATVYLPLYIEETDVGGKQALATVPLVSYLASFAAALTLKYINRSCGTKICYLLGALIGILGAAVAEYAGRYEFIVYAVATLIGAASSITMVTALSVTAEIIGPRTENSALVYSIVTFLDKVVTGLVVVLIEHWRCDDKELCPNYNRDTLSAVCAGSMLLGFVTLMSVGRCLSP
;
A
#
# COMPACT_ATOMS: atom_id res chain seq x y z
N VAL A 1 -16.78 -15.05 -3.87
CA VAL A 1 -17.39 -13.77 -4.38
C VAL A 1 -16.37 -12.83 -5.03
N ILE A 2 -15.07 -12.88 -4.68
CA ILE A 2 -14.04 -12.04 -5.35
C ILE A 2 -13.81 -12.44 -6.82
N PHE A 3 -13.91 -13.74 -7.12
CA PHE A 3 -13.86 -14.30 -8.49
C PHE A 3 -15.21 -14.85 -8.97
N GLY A 4 -16.22 -14.85 -8.10
CA GLY A 4 -17.48 -15.56 -8.27
C GLY A 4 -18.43 -14.83 -9.21
N ASN A 5 -18.28 -15.10 -10.51
CA ASN A 5 -19.16 -14.88 -11.67
C ASN A 5 -18.36 -14.56 -12.95
N PHE A 6 -17.02 -14.49 -12.88
CA PHE A 6 -16.20 -14.23 -14.08
C PHE A 6 -16.29 -15.33 -15.14
N PHE A 7 -16.57 -16.57 -14.74
CA PHE A 7 -16.59 -17.71 -15.66
C PHE A 7 -17.97 -18.08 -16.18
N GLU A 8 -19.06 -17.70 -15.51
CA GLU A 8 -20.37 -18.29 -15.79
C GLU A 8 -21.28 -17.47 -16.72
N SER A 9 -20.96 -16.22 -17.09
CA SER A 9 -21.97 -15.38 -17.77
C SER A 9 -21.50 -14.33 -18.79
N LEU A 10 -20.23 -14.26 -19.18
CA LEU A 10 -19.79 -13.23 -20.14
C LEU A 10 -19.27 -13.83 -21.45
N ALA A 11 -19.92 -13.48 -22.56
CA ALA A 11 -19.40 -13.66 -23.92
C ALA A 11 -17.90 -13.32 -23.94
N GLY A 12 -17.05 -14.17 -24.54
CA GLY A 12 -15.59 -14.07 -24.41
C GLY A 12 -14.99 -12.68 -24.70
N LEU A 13 -15.71 -11.84 -25.46
CA LEU A 13 -15.41 -10.43 -25.66
C LEU A 13 -15.35 -9.62 -24.36
N SER A 14 -16.35 -9.74 -23.48
CA SER A 14 -16.40 -8.97 -22.24
C SER A 14 -15.28 -9.39 -21.27
N MET A 15 -14.96 -10.68 -21.22
CA MET A 15 -13.82 -11.19 -20.45
C MET A 15 -12.49 -10.66 -21.01
N ALA A 16 -12.32 -10.64 -22.33
CA ALA A 16 -11.15 -10.07 -22.98
C ALA A 16 -11.00 -8.57 -22.67
N ILE A 17 -12.10 -7.80 -22.69
CA ILE A 17 -12.10 -6.38 -22.32
C ILE A 17 -11.66 -6.19 -20.87
N TYR A 18 -12.15 -6.99 -19.93
CA TYR A 18 -11.73 -6.90 -18.53
C TYR A 18 -10.25 -7.23 -18.35
N ILE A 19 -9.78 -8.34 -18.94
CA ILE A 19 -8.37 -8.73 -18.85
C ILE A 19 -7.49 -7.61 -19.41
N LEU A 20 -7.79 -7.11 -20.62
CA LEU A 20 -7.02 -6.04 -21.24
C LEU A 20 -7.01 -4.77 -20.38
N SER A 21 -8.17 -4.36 -19.85
CA SER A 21 -8.31 -3.17 -19.01
C SER A 21 -7.50 -3.29 -17.73
N ILE A 22 -7.58 -4.44 -17.05
CA ILE A 22 -6.82 -4.73 -15.82
C ILE A 22 -5.31 -4.76 -16.12
N THR A 23 -4.88 -5.40 -17.21
CA THR A 23 -3.46 -5.47 -17.59
C THR A 23 -2.89 -4.07 -17.89
N ILE A 24 -3.63 -3.23 -18.61
CA ILE A 24 -3.21 -1.84 -18.89
C ILE A 24 -3.12 -1.06 -17.58
N PHE A 25 -4.14 -1.14 -16.72
CA PHE A 25 -4.15 -0.44 -15.44
C PHE A 25 -2.99 -0.89 -14.53
N GLN A 26 -2.76 -2.19 -14.39
CA GLN A 26 -1.69 -2.74 -13.52
C GLN A 26 -0.29 -2.40 -14.04
N THR A 27 -0.11 -2.37 -15.37
CA THR A 27 1.14 -1.95 -16.00
C THR A 27 1.39 -0.46 -15.77
N GLY A 28 0.38 0.39 -15.98
CA GLY A 28 0.47 1.82 -15.74
C GLY A 28 0.75 2.16 -14.28
N TRP A 29 0.04 1.50 -13.35
CA TRP A 29 0.26 1.65 -11.91
C TRP A 29 1.70 1.29 -11.51
N ALA A 30 2.22 0.17 -12.02
CA ALA A 30 3.60 -0.25 -11.75
C ALA A 30 4.63 0.74 -12.31
N ALA A 31 4.44 1.22 -13.54
CA ALA A 31 5.33 2.17 -14.18
C ALA A 31 5.45 3.46 -13.37
N VAL A 32 4.32 4.09 -13.00
CA VAL A 32 4.33 5.33 -12.21
C VAL A 32 4.90 5.10 -10.81
N GLN A 33 4.48 4.02 -10.14
CA GLN A 33 4.92 3.73 -8.78
C GLN A 33 6.43 3.48 -8.69
N ILE A 34 6.97 2.61 -9.54
CA ILE A 34 8.39 2.23 -9.48
C ILE A 34 9.27 3.44 -9.83
N SER A 35 8.91 4.21 -10.86
CA SER A 35 9.65 5.43 -11.23
C SER A 35 9.70 6.46 -10.11
N HIS A 36 8.57 6.72 -9.43
CA HIS A 36 8.54 7.64 -8.29
C HIS A 36 9.37 7.12 -7.11
N LEU A 37 9.30 5.83 -6.81
CA LEU A 37 10.07 5.22 -5.72
C LEU A 37 11.57 5.27 -5.98
N SER A 38 12.01 4.98 -7.21
CA SER A 38 13.43 5.05 -7.58
C SER A 38 13.99 6.48 -7.55
N MET A 39 13.14 7.49 -7.69
CA MET A 39 13.57 8.89 -7.64
C MET A 39 13.90 9.35 -6.22
N ILE A 40 13.28 8.80 -5.16
CA ILE A 40 13.47 9.25 -3.78
C ILE A 40 14.94 9.13 -3.34
N PRO A 41 15.63 7.98 -3.52
CA PRO A 41 17.04 7.86 -3.19
C PRO A 41 17.96 8.82 -3.96
N MET A 42 17.55 9.25 -5.17
CA MET A 42 18.32 10.17 -6.01
C MET A 42 18.21 11.63 -5.56
N LEU A 43 17.12 12.00 -4.87
CA LEU A 43 16.89 13.37 -4.41
C LEU A 43 17.67 13.73 -3.14
N THR A 44 18.08 12.74 -2.35
CA THR A 44 18.76 12.98 -1.08
C THR A 44 19.54 11.75 -0.61
N HIS A 45 20.69 12.00 0.02
CA HIS A 45 21.50 10.97 0.67
C HIS A 45 21.14 10.76 2.15
N SER A 46 20.36 11.66 2.75
CA SER A 46 20.01 11.55 4.17
C SER A 46 18.85 10.57 4.37
N PRO A 47 18.99 9.54 5.22
CA PRO A 47 17.93 8.57 5.49
C PRO A 47 16.69 9.21 6.12
N LEU A 48 16.87 10.23 6.96
CA LEU A 48 15.76 10.99 7.56
C LEU A 48 14.95 11.73 6.49
N ILE A 49 15.61 12.36 5.52
CA ILE A 49 14.92 13.08 4.43
C ILE A 49 14.25 12.06 3.47
N ARG A 50 14.85 10.89 3.23
CA ARG A 50 14.21 9.81 2.45
C ARG A 50 12.92 9.33 3.10
N ALA A 51 12.91 9.16 4.42
CA ALA A 51 11.72 8.81 5.17
C ALA A 51 10.64 9.91 5.07
N ASP A 52 11.02 11.18 5.20
CA ASP A 52 10.11 12.31 5.04
C ASP A 52 9.48 12.35 3.63
N LEU A 53 10.28 12.22 2.57
CA LEU A 53 9.79 12.20 1.19
C LEU A 53 8.86 11.00 0.95
N THR A 54 9.17 9.86 1.54
CA THR A 54 8.34 8.65 1.47
C THR A 54 7.01 8.86 2.19
N ALA A 55 7.03 9.48 3.37
CA ALA A 55 5.83 9.81 4.14
C ALA A 55 4.94 10.81 3.40
N ILE A 56 5.51 11.85 2.79
CA ILE A 56 4.77 12.83 1.99
C ILE A 56 4.12 12.15 0.78
N ARG A 57 4.88 11.33 0.04
CA ARG A 57 4.36 10.56 -1.11
C ARG A 57 3.20 9.65 -0.70
N TYR A 58 3.36 8.91 0.40
CA TYR A 58 2.32 8.01 0.89
C TYR A 58 1.09 8.79 1.38
N SER A 59 1.28 9.92 2.07
CA SER A 59 0.19 10.81 2.50
C SER A 59 -0.62 11.29 1.30
N ALA A 60 0.03 11.70 0.21
CA ALA A 60 -0.66 12.11 -1.02
C ALA A 60 -1.46 10.96 -1.64
N GLN A 61 -0.96 9.72 -1.60
CA GLN A 61 -1.70 8.54 -2.04
C GLN A 61 -2.95 8.30 -1.18
N VAL A 62 -2.84 8.43 0.15
CA VAL A 62 -3.98 8.31 1.07
C VAL A 62 -4.99 9.43 0.84
N SER A 63 -4.54 10.67 0.65
CA SER A 63 -5.42 11.80 0.30
C SER A 63 -6.16 11.58 -1.01
N ALA A 64 -5.51 10.97 -2.02
CA ALA A 64 -6.18 10.59 -3.26
C ALA A 64 -7.28 9.53 -3.02
N ALA A 65 -7.04 8.55 -2.14
CA ALA A 65 -8.08 7.58 -1.75
C ALA A 65 -9.27 8.26 -1.04
N VAL A 66 -8.99 9.18 -0.11
CA VAL A 66 -10.04 9.99 0.56
C VAL A 66 -10.82 10.83 -0.45
N PHE A 67 -10.14 11.45 -1.42
CA PHE A 67 -10.78 12.22 -2.49
C PHE A 67 -11.73 11.35 -3.33
N VAL A 68 -11.29 10.15 -3.74
CA VAL A 68 -12.15 9.20 -4.46
C VAL A 68 -13.38 8.82 -3.63
N PHE A 69 -13.20 8.61 -2.31
CA PHE A 69 -14.30 8.35 -1.39
C PHE A 69 -15.30 9.51 -1.34
N LEU A 70 -14.83 10.75 -1.21
CA LEU A 70 -15.68 11.94 -1.18
C LEU A 70 -16.44 12.14 -2.49
N VAL A 71 -15.77 11.99 -3.63
CA VAL A 71 -16.42 12.06 -4.95
C VAL A 71 -17.50 11.00 -5.08
N THR A 72 -17.18 9.76 -4.69
CA THR A 72 -18.14 8.65 -4.73
C THR A 72 -19.34 8.90 -3.83
N TRP A 73 -19.12 9.42 -2.62
CA TRP A 73 -20.18 9.78 -1.68
C TRP A 73 -21.10 10.90 -2.20
N ILE A 74 -20.54 11.91 -2.86
CA ILE A 74 -21.32 13.01 -3.45
C ILE A 74 -22.15 12.52 -4.64
N VAL A 75 -21.58 11.66 -5.49
CA VAL A 75 -22.22 11.19 -6.73
C VAL A 75 -23.23 10.06 -6.47
N LEU A 76 -23.05 9.28 -5.41
CA LEU A 76 -23.98 8.24 -4.94
C LEU A 76 -24.71 8.71 -3.67
N PRO A 77 -25.67 9.65 -3.77
CA PRO A 77 -26.37 10.15 -2.59
C PRO A 77 -27.15 9.04 -1.87
N THR A 78 -27.06 9.04 -0.54
CA THR A 78 -27.70 8.11 0.41
C THR A 78 -29.21 8.35 0.62
N ASN A 79 -29.87 9.07 -0.28
CA ASN A 79 -31.22 9.60 -0.03
C ASN A 79 -32.36 8.58 -0.17
N ASP A 80 -32.06 7.36 -0.61
CA ASP A 80 -33.00 6.25 -0.53
C ASP A 80 -32.47 5.24 0.50
N GLU A 81 -33.37 4.64 1.28
CA GLU A 81 -33.11 3.52 2.21
C GLU A 81 -32.36 2.33 1.55
N SER A 82 -32.13 2.41 0.24
CA SER A 82 -31.33 1.54 -0.59
C SER A 82 -29.86 1.98 -0.77
N MET A 83 -29.00 1.69 0.22
CA MET A 83 -27.72 1.01 -0.12
C MET A 83 -27.99 -0.43 -0.64
N ALA A 84 -29.26 -0.83 -0.72
CA ALA A 84 -29.73 -2.07 -1.29
C ALA A 84 -29.76 -1.98 -2.83
N LYS A 85 -28.71 -2.55 -3.42
CA LYS A 85 -28.59 -2.98 -4.82
C LYS A 85 -28.33 -1.87 -5.84
N LEU A 86 -27.05 -1.50 -5.95
CA LEU A 86 -26.48 -0.95 -7.18
C LEU A 86 -27.03 -1.73 -8.39
N SER A 87 -27.75 -1.05 -9.28
CA SER A 87 -28.37 -1.65 -10.46
C SER A 87 -27.61 -1.26 -11.72
N LYS A 88 -27.81 -1.98 -12.83
CA LYS A 88 -27.24 -1.63 -14.14
C LYS A 88 -27.62 -0.20 -14.59
N GLN A 89 -28.72 0.34 -14.06
CA GLN A 89 -29.18 1.70 -14.33
C GLN A 89 -28.31 2.80 -13.71
N ASP A 90 -27.50 2.51 -12.68
CA ASP A 90 -26.58 3.48 -12.06
C ASP A 90 -25.27 3.69 -12.86
N GLY A 91 -25.14 3.08 -14.04
CA GLY A 91 -23.91 3.14 -14.84
C GLY A 91 -23.45 4.57 -15.19
N TYR A 92 -24.38 5.51 -15.35
CA TYR A 92 -24.04 6.92 -15.59
C TYR A 92 -23.36 7.58 -14.38
N LYS A 93 -23.76 7.24 -13.15
CA LYS A 93 -23.11 7.74 -11.93
C LYS A 93 -21.66 7.29 -11.83
N PHE A 94 -21.40 6.01 -12.13
CA PHE A 94 -20.04 5.47 -12.18
C PHE A 94 -19.20 6.09 -13.30
N ARG A 95 -19.79 6.35 -14.47
CA ARG A 95 -19.12 7.06 -15.55
C ARG A 95 -18.68 8.46 -15.08
N ASP A 96 -19.56 9.19 -14.41
CA ASP A 96 -19.26 10.55 -13.94
C ASP A 96 -18.15 10.53 -12.87
N ILE A 97 -18.15 9.55 -11.95
CA ILE A 97 -17.05 9.31 -11.00
C ILE A 97 -15.72 9.10 -11.75
N VAL A 98 -15.71 8.20 -12.74
CA VAL A 98 -14.50 7.91 -13.53
C VAL A 98 -14.00 9.15 -14.26
N VAL A 99 -14.89 9.92 -14.91
CA VAL A 99 -14.52 11.14 -15.64
C VAL A 99 -13.87 12.17 -14.71
N VAL A 100 -14.44 12.38 -13.52
CA VAL A 100 -13.88 13.33 -12.52
C VAL A 100 -12.51 12.87 -12.06
N ILE A 101 -12.36 11.60 -11.68
CA ILE A 101 -11.08 11.05 -11.18
C ILE A 101 -10.01 11.06 -12.27
N THR A 102 -10.36 10.68 -13.50
CA THR A 102 -9.42 10.70 -14.63
C THR A 102 -8.97 12.12 -14.96
N THR A 103 -9.89 13.10 -14.95
CA THR A 103 -9.54 14.51 -15.19
C THR A 103 -8.55 15.02 -14.14
N PHE A 104 -8.80 14.73 -12.86
CA PHE A 104 -7.89 15.10 -11.78
C PHE A 104 -6.52 14.40 -11.93
N GLY A 105 -6.50 13.11 -12.26
CA GLY A 105 -5.26 12.35 -12.49
C GLY A 105 -4.43 12.86 -13.67
N ILE A 106 -5.08 13.24 -14.78
CA ILE A 106 -4.41 13.87 -15.92
C ILE A 106 -3.82 15.22 -15.51
N ALA A 107 -4.59 16.07 -14.83
CA ALA A 107 -4.10 17.36 -14.35
C ALA A 107 -2.87 17.22 -13.44
N ALA A 108 -2.92 16.29 -12.47
CA ALA A 108 -1.80 16.00 -11.58
C ALA A 108 -0.56 15.49 -12.35
N THR A 109 -0.76 14.64 -13.37
CA THR A 109 0.32 14.11 -14.22
C THR A 109 0.98 15.23 -15.05
N VAL A 110 0.17 16.14 -15.62
CA VAL A 110 0.67 17.30 -16.37
C VAL A 110 1.47 18.22 -15.46
N LEU A 111 0.94 18.53 -14.27
CA LEU A 111 1.64 19.34 -13.27
C LEU A 111 2.98 18.71 -12.89
N PHE A 112 3.01 17.41 -12.60
CA PHE A 112 4.25 16.70 -12.26
C PHE A 112 5.32 16.86 -13.36
N HIS A 113 4.97 16.62 -14.62
CA HIS A 113 5.94 16.74 -15.72
C HIS A 113 6.34 18.19 -16.00
N ALA A 114 5.44 19.16 -15.83
CA ALA A 114 5.75 20.57 -15.97
C ALA A 114 6.77 21.02 -14.91
N PHE A 115 6.54 20.70 -13.64
CA PHE A 115 7.45 21.03 -12.53
C PHE A 115 8.78 20.28 -12.64
N LEU A 116 8.75 19.00 -13.04
CA LEU A 116 9.97 18.22 -13.23
C LEU A 116 10.85 18.81 -14.33
N LYS A 117 10.27 19.15 -15.50
CA LYS A 117 11.00 19.79 -16.60
C LYS A 117 11.54 21.17 -16.20
N ALA A 118 10.75 21.98 -15.52
CA ALA A 118 11.20 23.30 -15.04
C ALA A 118 12.43 23.17 -14.12
N LYS A 119 12.41 22.20 -13.19
CA LYS A 119 13.55 21.93 -12.31
C LYS A 119 14.76 21.36 -13.06
N LEU A 120 14.55 20.50 -14.06
CA LEU A 120 15.66 19.98 -14.86
C LEU A 120 16.34 21.10 -15.67
N LEU A 121 15.56 22.01 -16.26
CA LEU A 121 16.05 23.18 -16.99
C LEU A 121 16.79 24.19 -16.09
N GLU A 122 16.45 24.26 -14.80
CA GLU A 122 17.16 25.07 -13.80
C GLU A 122 18.51 24.47 -13.40
N ILE A 123 18.68 23.14 -13.51
CA ILE A 123 19.91 22.41 -13.15
C ILE A 123 20.92 22.36 -14.32
N VAL A 124 20.43 22.32 -15.57
CA VAL A 124 21.27 22.28 -16.79
C VAL A 124 22.24 23.47 -16.97
N PRO A 125 22.01 24.72 -16.50
CA PRO A 125 22.98 25.79 -16.64
C PRO A 125 24.27 25.56 -15.83
N VAL A 126 24.27 24.62 -14.86
CA VAL A 126 25.42 24.34 -13.99
C VAL A 126 26.20 23.09 -14.40
N ALA A 127 25.56 22.14 -15.12
CA ALA A 127 26.20 20.89 -15.53
C ALA A 127 26.99 20.99 -16.84
N SER A 128 26.84 22.07 -17.62
CA SER A 128 27.44 22.19 -18.95
C SER A 128 28.94 22.54 -18.97
N GLN A 129 29.67 22.42 -17.84
CA GLN A 129 31.12 22.68 -17.77
C GLN A 129 31.99 21.56 -17.19
N LYS A 130 31.47 20.34 -16.95
CA LYS A 130 32.31 19.17 -16.65
C LYS A 130 31.81 17.93 -17.39
N SER A 131 31.90 17.96 -18.70
CA SER A 131 31.85 16.76 -19.54
C SER A 131 33.19 16.59 -20.25
N ASP A 132 34.25 16.43 -19.46
CA ASP A 132 35.50 15.80 -19.89
C ASP A 132 36.17 15.24 -18.63
N SER A 133 36.11 13.92 -18.52
CA SER A 133 37.10 13.02 -17.89
C SER A 133 36.42 11.81 -17.22
N GLU A 134 36.65 10.68 -17.88
CA GLU A 134 36.84 9.35 -17.31
C GLU A 134 35.61 8.65 -16.72
N ALA A 135 35.08 7.71 -17.52
CA ALA A 135 34.40 6.53 -16.99
C ALA A 135 35.34 5.85 -15.98
N PRO A 136 34.96 5.69 -14.70
CA PRO A 136 35.78 4.94 -13.76
C PRO A 136 35.80 3.48 -14.23
N GLN A 137 37.01 3.00 -14.54
CA GLN A 137 37.26 1.60 -14.83
C GLN A 137 36.64 0.72 -13.74
N ARG A 138 35.77 -0.17 -14.22
CA ARG A 138 35.10 -1.22 -13.48
C ARG A 138 36.13 -2.24 -13.00
N ASN A 139 36.64 -2.05 -11.80
CA ASN A 139 37.38 -3.09 -11.09
C ASN A 139 36.37 -4.10 -10.51
N GLU A 140 35.97 -5.05 -11.35
CA GLU A 140 35.36 -6.31 -10.93
C GLU A 140 36.42 -7.21 -10.29
N ALA A 141 36.77 -6.89 -9.04
CA ALA A 141 37.52 -7.80 -8.20
C ALA A 141 37.23 -7.45 -6.73
N GLU A 142 36.11 -7.95 -6.17
CA GLU A 142 36.09 -8.38 -4.78
C GLU A 142 34.80 -9.10 -4.34
N SER A 143 35.03 -10.32 -3.84
CA SER A 143 34.24 -11.05 -2.85
C SER A 143 33.04 -11.86 -3.37
N ASN A 144 33.33 -13.12 -3.69
CA ASN A 144 32.38 -14.23 -3.85
C ASN A 144 31.56 -14.54 -2.55
N ARG A 145 31.79 -13.81 -1.44
CA ARG A 145 30.97 -13.86 -0.20
C ARG A 145 30.00 -12.68 -0.04
N ARG A 146 30.23 -11.54 -0.69
CA ARG A 146 29.34 -10.37 -0.69
C ARG A 146 28.03 -10.51 -1.48
N PRO A 147 27.90 -11.28 -2.59
CA PRO A 147 26.62 -11.34 -3.31
C PRO A 147 25.53 -12.04 -2.49
N ARG A 148 25.88 -13.09 -1.72
CA ARG A 148 24.90 -13.84 -0.93
C ARG A 148 24.33 -13.00 0.23
N ILE A 149 25.15 -12.19 0.89
CA ILE A 149 24.71 -11.30 1.98
C ILE A 149 23.81 -10.19 1.44
N GLY A 150 24.17 -9.61 0.28
CA GLY A 150 23.34 -8.59 -0.39
C GLY A 150 21.98 -9.12 -0.83
N VAL A 151 21.94 -10.33 -1.40
CA VAL A 151 20.67 -10.98 -1.81
C VAL A 151 19.79 -11.33 -0.62
N THR A 152 20.36 -11.88 0.46
CA THR A 152 19.59 -12.18 1.69
C THR A 152 19.03 -10.92 2.33
N LEU A 153 19.81 -9.84 2.38
CA LEU A 153 19.36 -8.55 2.90
C LEU A 153 18.23 -7.94 2.04
N LEU A 154 18.38 -7.98 0.71
CA LEU A 154 17.36 -7.54 -0.24
C LEU A 154 16.06 -8.35 -0.07
N LEU A 155 16.17 -9.67 0.06
CA LEU A 155 15.01 -10.55 0.28
C LEU A 155 14.34 -10.25 1.64
N GLY A 156 15.13 -10.01 2.69
CA GLY A 156 14.60 -9.62 4.00
C GLY A 156 13.79 -8.32 3.92
N VAL A 157 14.29 -7.30 3.24
CA VAL A 157 13.55 -6.04 3.11
C VAL A 157 12.39 -6.12 2.13
N ALA A 158 12.51 -6.95 1.08
CA ALA A 158 11.37 -7.29 0.25
C ALA A 158 10.26 -7.95 1.08
N LEU A 159 10.59 -8.91 1.94
CA LEU A 159 9.63 -9.57 2.84
C LEU A 159 9.02 -8.59 3.84
N LEU A 160 9.78 -7.63 4.37
CA LEU A 160 9.27 -6.57 5.25
C LEU A 160 8.22 -5.70 4.52
N TYR A 161 8.52 -5.34 3.27
CA TYR A 161 7.59 -4.62 2.41
C TYR A 161 6.35 -5.46 2.08
N VAL A 162 6.53 -6.74 1.70
CA VAL A 162 5.42 -7.67 1.42
C VAL A 162 4.54 -7.83 2.66
N ALA A 163 5.09 -7.99 3.85
CA ALA A 163 4.32 -8.10 5.08
C ALA A 163 3.46 -6.85 5.35
N SER A 164 4.03 -5.66 5.16
CA SER A 164 3.30 -4.39 5.29
C SER A 164 2.18 -4.25 4.25
N ARG A 165 2.46 -4.69 3.01
CA ARG A 165 1.50 -4.68 1.90
C ARG A 165 0.38 -5.70 2.09
N LEU A 166 0.71 -6.87 2.62
CA LEU A 166 -0.23 -7.92 2.93
C LEU A 166 -1.24 -7.45 3.98
N PHE A 167 -0.75 -6.82 5.05
CA PHE A 167 -1.59 -6.21 6.09
C PHE A 167 -2.58 -5.20 5.52
N ILE A 168 -2.10 -4.15 4.84
CA ILE A 168 -2.99 -3.09 4.32
C ILE A 168 -3.97 -3.63 3.27
N THR A 169 -3.52 -4.52 2.40
CA THR A 169 -4.35 -5.06 1.32
C THR A 169 -5.49 -5.89 1.88
N LEU A 170 -5.18 -6.83 2.78
CA LEU A 170 -6.19 -7.71 3.35
C LEU A 170 -7.08 -6.97 4.34
N ALA A 171 -6.55 -6.03 5.12
CA ALA A 171 -7.37 -5.17 5.95
C ALA A 171 -8.36 -4.35 5.12
N THR A 172 -7.95 -3.79 3.97
CA THR A 172 -8.86 -3.02 3.11
C THR A 172 -9.96 -3.89 2.49
N VAL A 173 -9.65 -5.16 2.16
CA VAL A 173 -10.63 -6.11 1.59
C VAL A 173 -11.61 -6.61 2.65
N TYR A 174 -11.12 -7.00 3.83
CA TYR A 174 -11.94 -7.63 4.85
C TYR A 174 -12.61 -6.63 5.80
N LEU A 175 -12.15 -5.38 5.90
CA LEU A 175 -12.78 -4.37 6.77
C LEU A 175 -14.26 -4.12 6.38
N PRO A 176 -14.64 -3.91 5.10
CA PRO A 176 -16.05 -3.82 4.70
C PRO A 176 -16.84 -5.11 4.99
N LEU A 177 -16.25 -6.28 4.74
CA LEU A 177 -16.89 -7.58 5.00
C LEU A 177 -17.14 -7.82 6.49
N TYR A 178 -16.21 -7.37 7.34
CA TYR A 178 -16.33 -7.40 8.79
C TYR A 178 -17.47 -6.48 9.28
N ILE A 179 -17.60 -5.29 8.70
CA ILE A 179 -18.71 -4.38 9.03
C ILE A 179 -20.06 -5.01 8.64
N GLU A 180 -20.14 -5.61 7.45
CA GLU A 180 -21.36 -6.28 6.99
C GLU A 180 -21.72 -7.50 7.87
N GLU A 181 -20.72 -8.25 8.34
CA GLU A 181 -20.92 -9.39 9.25
C GLU A 181 -21.37 -8.98 10.66
N THR A 182 -20.86 -7.84 11.16
CA THR A 182 -21.20 -7.37 12.51
C THR A 182 -22.57 -6.70 12.58
N ASP A 183 -23.09 -6.18 11.46
CA ASP A 183 -24.36 -5.45 11.34
C ASP A 183 -24.48 -4.25 12.30
N VAL A 184 -23.34 -3.66 12.67
CA VAL A 184 -23.26 -2.55 13.61
C VAL A 184 -23.12 -1.21 12.86
N GLY A 185 -23.92 -0.21 13.25
CA GLY A 185 -23.93 1.12 12.60
C GLY A 185 -24.64 1.16 11.24
N GLY A 186 -25.28 0.05 10.87
CA GLY A 186 -26.07 -0.10 9.66
C GLY A 186 -25.28 0.17 8.38
N LYS A 187 -26.02 0.49 7.31
CA LYS A 187 -25.45 0.72 5.97
C LYS A 187 -24.48 1.91 5.90
N GLN A 188 -24.61 2.87 6.82
CA GLN A 188 -23.73 4.05 6.86
C GLN A 188 -22.30 3.68 7.30
N ALA A 189 -22.14 2.69 8.19
CA ALA A 189 -20.84 2.23 8.67
C ALA A 189 -19.93 1.70 7.54
N LEU A 190 -20.51 1.09 6.50
CA LEU A 190 -19.78 0.58 5.34
C LEU A 190 -18.99 1.66 4.59
N ALA A 191 -19.41 2.92 4.68
CA ALA A 191 -18.73 4.05 4.06
C ALA A 191 -17.87 4.85 5.06
N THR A 192 -18.38 5.08 6.27
CA THR A 192 -17.69 5.94 7.26
C THR A 192 -16.48 5.25 7.89
N VAL A 193 -16.53 3.93 8.10
CA VAL A 193 -15.44 3.21 8.77
C VAL A 193 -14.17 3.13 7.91
N PRO A 194 -14.23 2.77 6.60
CA PRO A 194 -13.06 2.88 5.73
C PRO A 194 -12.50 4.31 5.63
N LEU A 195 -13.38 5.31 5.59
CA LEU A 195 -12.97 6.72 5.60
C LEU A 195 -12.16 7.08 6.86
N VAL A 196 -12.65 6.67 8.03
CA VAL A 196 -11.93 6.85 9.30
C VAL A 196 -10.57 6.14 9.29
N SER A 197 -10.50 4.94 8.70
CA SER A 197 -9.22 4.24 8.53
C SER A 197 -8.24 5.03 7.67
N TYR A 198 -8.67 5.58 6.52
CA TYR A 198 -7.82 6.42 5.68
C TYR A 198 -7.40 7.73 6.37
N LEU A 199 -8.29 8.38 7.11
CA LEU A 199 -7.95 9.58 7.89
C LEU A 199 -6.92 9.27 8.98
N ALA A 200 -7.06 8.14 9.66
CA ALA A 200 -6.08 7.66 10.64
C ALA A 200 -4.73 7.35 9.97
N SER A 201 -4.72 6.71 8.80
CA SER A 201 -3.51 6.48 8.01
C SER A 201 -2.81 7.77 7.59
N PHE A 202 -3.58 8.78 7.19
CA PHE A 202 -3.06 10.10 6.82
C PHE A 202 -2.42 10.80 8.02
N ALA A 203 -3.13 10.87 9.15
CA ALA A 203 -2.61 11.46 10.38
C ALA A 203 -1.33 10.73 10.86
N ALA A 204 -1.33 9.40 10.83
CA ALA A 204 -0.18 8.58 11.21
C ALA A 204 1.03 8.78 10.26
N ALA A 205 0.79 8.98 8.96
CA ALA A 205 1.87 9.25 8.00
C ALA A 205 2.58 10.57 8.31
N LEU A 206 1.82 11.61 8.69
CA LEU A 206 2.38 12.92 9.04
C LEU A 206 3.11 12.89 10.37
N THR A 207 2.60 12.17 11.37
CA THR A 207 3.26 12.05 12.68
C THR A 207 4.51 11.18 12.63
N LEU A 208 4.61 10.26 11.66
CA LEU A 208 5.76 9.37 11.50
C LEU A 208 7.08 10.12 11.38
N LYS A 209 7.10 11.31 10.78
CA LYS A 209 8.30 12.17 10.73
C LYS A 209 8.87 12.45 12.12
N TYR A 210 8.01 12.82 13.06
CA TYR A 210 8.41 13.14 14.44
C TYR A 210 8.85 11.89 15.19
N ILE A 211 8.15 10.78 14.98
CA ILE A 211 8.47 9.49 15.61
C ILE A 211 9.81 8.97 15.08
N ASN A 212 10.04 9.04 13.77
CA ASN A 212 11.26 8.55 13.15
C ASN A 212 12.50 9.35 13.57
N ARG A 213 12.35 10.67 13.75
CA ARG A 213 13.42 11.51 14.29
C ARG A 213 13.81 11.13 15.72
N SER A 214 12.85 10.71 16.54
CA SER A 214 13.07 10.42 17.96
C SER A 214 13.49 8.97 18.23
N CYS A 215 12.95 8.00 17.49
CA CYS A 215 13.07 6.57 17.80
C CYS A 215 13.76 5.73 16.71
N GLY A 216 13.99 6.30 15.51
CA GLY A 216 14.60 5.60 14.38
C GLY A 216 13.69 4.57 13.69
N THR A 217 14.10 4.18 12.47
CA THR A 217 13.27 3.40 11.53
C THR A 217 12.85 2.04 12.09
N LYS A 218 13.74 1.34 12.81
CA LYS A 218 13.44 0.01 13.39
C LYS A 218 12.34 0.07 14.45
N ILE A 219 12.40 1.03 15.37
CA ILE A 219 11.41 1.16 16.45
C ILE A 219 10.06 1.62 15.88
N CYS A 220 10.07 2.48 14.86
CA CYS A 220 8.84 2.88 14.16
C CYS A 220 8.11 1.67 13.59
N TYR A 221 8.83 0.76 12.93
CA TYR A 221 8.22 -0.46 12.39
C TYR A 221 7.64 -1.34 13.52
N LEU A 222 8.39 -1.53 14.60
CA LEU A 222 7.95 -2.28 15.76
C LEU A 222 6.66 -1.71 16.36
N LEU A 223 6.60 -0.39 16.54
CA LEU A 223 5.42 0.30 17.04
C LEU A 223 4.21 0.07 16.13
N GLY A 224 4.38 0.23 14.82
CA GLY A 224 3.33 -0.05 13.84
C GLY A 224 2.85 -1.50 13.88
N ALA A 225 3.76 -2.46 14.01
CA ALA A 225 3.43 -3.87 14.11
C ALA A 225 2.64 -4.20 15.39
N LEU A 226 3.02 -3.61 16.53
CA LEU A 226 2.29 -3.77 17.80
C LEU A 226 0.89 -3.16 17.73
N ILE A 227 0.74 -1.97 17.12
CA ILE A 227 -0.57 -1.34 16.89
C ILE A 227 -1.43 -2.23 15.98
N GLY A 228 -0.85 -2.83 14.95
CA GLY A 228 -1.56 -3.74 14.05
C GLY A 228 -2.04 -5.03 14.72
N ILE A 229 -1.18 -5.64 15.55
CA ILE A 229 -1.53 -6.82 16.36
C ILE A 229 -2.62 -6.46 17.39
N LEU A 230 -2.51 -5.30 18.03
CA LEU A 230 -3.56 -4.80 18.93
C LEU A 230 -4.87 -4.60 18.18
N GLY A 231 -4.85 -4.02 16.98
CA GLY A 231 -6.03 -3.86 16.13
C GLY A 231 -6.70 -5.20 15.79
N ALA A 232 -5.91 -6.23 15.47
CA ALA A 232 -6.41 -7.59 15.26
C ALA A 232 -7.04 -8.19 16.53
N ALA A 233 -6.36 -8.08 17.68
CA ALA A 233 -6.88 -8.58 18.95
C ALA A 233 -8.18 -7.86 19.37
N VAL A 234 -8.28 -6.55 19.17
CA VAL A 234 -9.50 -5.79 19.44
C VAL A 234 -10.63 -6.24 18.51
N ALA A 235 -10.35 -6.47 17.22
CA ALA A 235 -11.35 -6.96 16.28
C ALA A 235 -11.93 -8.32 16.67
N GLU A 236 -11.11 -9.20 17.24
CA GLU A 236 -11.51 -10.55 17.64
C GLU A 236 -12.24 -10.59 18.99
N TYR A 237 -11.71 -9.91 20.01
CA TYR A 237 -12.14 -10.09 21.40
C TYR A 237 -13.04 -8.99 21.96
N ALA A 238 -13.05 -7.78 21.38
CA ALA A 238 -13.69 -6.64 22.04
C ALA A 238 -15.24 -6.63 21.89
N GLY A 239 -15.81 -7.48 21.03
CA GLY A 239 -17.26 -7.61 20.85
C GLY A 239 -17.82 -6.79 19.67
N ARG A 240 -19.16 -6.70 19.57
CA ARG A 240 -19.89 -6.12 18.43
C ARG A 240 -20.52 -4.76 18.78
N TYR A 241 -19.69 -3.79 19.16
CA TYR A 241 -20.16 -2.43 19.46
C TYR A 241 -19.65 -1.43 18.43
N GLU A 242 -20.42 -0.36 18.18
CA GLU A 242 -20.10 0.59 17.11
C GLU A 242 -18.75 1.26 17.33
N PHE A 243 -18.50 1.72 18.56
CA PHE A 243 -17.23 2.35 18.92
C PHE A 243 -16.01 1.44 18.69
N ILE A 244 -16.19 0.11 18.76
CA ILE A 244 -15.12 -0.87 18.57
C ILE A 244 -14.77 -0.97 17.09
N VAL A 245 -15.76 -0.98 16.21
CA VAL A 245 -15.52 -1.02 14.76
C VAL A 245 -14.70 0.19 14.32
N TYR A 246 -15.02 1.39 14.85
CA TYR A 246 -14.23 2.60 14.61
C TYR A 246 -12.84 2.55 15.28
N ALA A 247 -12.71 1.96 16.47
CA ALA A 247 -11.41 1.75 17.11
C ALA A 247 -10.52 0.79 16.30
N VAL A 248 -11.08 -0.31 15.77
CA VAL A 248 -10.37 -1.25 14.88
C VAL A 248 -9.90 -0.54 13.62
N ALA A 249 -10.78 0.24 12.97
CA ALA A 249 -10.44 0.96 11.76
C ALA A 249 -9.34 2.01 11.95
N THR A 250 -9.35 2.73 13.08
CA THR A 250 -8.29 3.69 13.44
C THR A 250 -6.96 3.00 13.72
N LEU A 251 -6.96 1.88 14.46
CA LEU A 251 -5.75 1.09 14.72
C LEU A 251 -5.15 0.50 13.43
N ILE A 252 -5.98 -0.10 12.58
CA ILE A 252 -5.57 -0.62 11.26
C ILE A 252 -5.01 0.50 10.37
N GLY A 253 -5.69 1.64 10.34
CA GLY A 253 -5.28 2.81 9.57
C GLY A 253 -3.90 3.32 10.00
N ALA A 254 -3.70 3.49 11.31
CA ALA A 254 -2.43 3.93 11.86
C ALA A 254 -1.30 2.90 11.62
N ALA A 255 -1.55 1.63 11.91
CA ALA A 255 -0.57 0.55 11.74
C ALA A 255 -0.12 0.39 10.28
N SER A 256 -1.06 0.43 9.33
CA SER A 256 -0.76 0.27 7.90
C SER A 256 0.13 1.38 7.36
N SER A 257 -0.13 2.61 7.75
CA SER A 257 0.67 3.77 7.36
C SER A 257 2.09 3.72 7.94
N ILE A 258 2.20 3.48 9.25
CA ILE A 258 3.49 3.41 9.94
C ILE A 258 4.36 2.30 9.34
N THR A 259 3.83 1.08 9.22
CA THR A 259 4.60 -0.08 8.70
C THR A 259 4.99 0.10 7.23
N MET A 260 4.06 0.55 6.38
CA MET A 260 4.31 0.72 4.95
C MET A 260 5.35 1.81 4.66
N VAL A 261 5.22 2.99 5.25
CA VAL A 261 6.19 4.08 5.05
C VAL A 261 7.56 3.70 5.60
N THR A 262 7.59 3.01 6.74
CA THR A 262 8.83 2.53 7.33
C THR A 262 9.50 1.47 6.46
N ALA A 263 8.76 0.49 5.94
CA ALA A 263 9.30 -0.53 5.03
C ALA A 263 9.89 0.07 3.75
N LEU A 264 9.22 1.07 3.17
CA LEU A 264 9.73 1.81 2.01
C LEU A 264 11.00 2.61 2.34
N SER A 265 11.08 3.18 3.54
CA SER A 265 12.25 3.92 4.02
C SER A 265 13.45 2.97 4.20
N VAL A 266 13.25 1.81 4.81
CA VAL A 266 14.28 0.75 4.92
C VAL A 266 14.74 0.28 3.53
N THR A 267 13.82 0.16 2.58
CA THR A 267 14.15 -0.17 1.17
C THR A 267 15.04 0.91 0.56
N ALA A 268 14.72 2.18 0.77
CA ALA A 268 15.51 3.30 0.30
C ALA A 268 16.90 3.37 0.96
N GLU A 269 17.01 2.97 2.24
CA GLU A 269 18.28 2.90 2.97
C GLU A 269 19.23 1.84 2.38
N ILE A 270 18.73 0.64 2.03
CA ILE A 270 19.54 -0.42 1.39
C ILE A 270 20.11 0.01 0.05
N ILE A 271 19.33 0.73 -0.75
CA ILE A 271 19.81 1.28 -2.02
C ILE A 271 21.01 2.21 -1.78
N GLY A 272 21.01 2.92 -0.65
CA GLY A 272 22.15 3.74 -0.23
C GLY A 272 22.42 4.89 -1.20
N PRO A 273 23.67 5.38 -1.27
CA PRO A 273 24.04 6.50 -2.14
C PRO A 273 24.22 6.09 -3.62
N ARG A 274 24.39 4.79 -3.91
CA ARG A 274 24.56 4.28 -5.28
C ARG A 274 23.19 3.94 -5.89
N THR A 275 22.55 4.94 -6.48
CA THR A 275 21.15 4.85 -6.94
C THR A 275 20.96 4.18 -8.31
N GLU A 276 22.03 3.75 -8.97
CA GLU A 276 22.01 3.13 -10.31
C GLU A 276 21.05 1.94 -10.39
N ASN A 277 21.01 1.11 -9.33
CA ASN A 277 20.15 -0.09 -9.26
C ASN A 277 18.84 0.12 -8.49
N SER A 278 18.47 1.37 -8.17
CA SER A 278 17.28 1.68 -7.35
C SER A 278 15.98 1.17 -7.98
N ALA A 279 15.80 1.38 -9.28
CA ALA A 279 14.63 0.91 -10.02
C ALA A 279 14.53 -0.62 -10.04
N LEU A 280 15.66 -1.32 -10.20
CA LEU A 280 15.72 -2.78 -10.17
C LEU A 280 15.34 -3.33 -8.79
N VAL A 281 15.86 -2.73 -7.71
CA VAL A 281 15.51 -3.10 -6.34
C VAL A 281 14.01 -2.93 -6.08
N TYR A 282 13.44 -1.77 -6.41
CA TYR A 282 12.00 -1.56 -6.25
C TYR A 282 11.15 -2.48 -7.14
N SER A 283 11.64 -2.83 -8.34
CA SER A 283 10.97 -3.79 -9.22
C SER A 283 10.91 -5.18 -8.59
N ILE A 284 12.01 -5.68 -8.02
CA ILE A 284 12.03 -6.98 -7.31
C ILE A 284 11.10 -6.95 -6.09
N VAL A 285 11.22 -5.91 -5.26
CA VAL A 285 10.41 -5.76 -4.03
C VAL A 285 8.91 -5.71 -4.36
N THR A 286 8.51 -4.94 -5.36
CA THR A 286 7.10 -4.82 -5.77
C THR A 286 6.58 -6.02 -6.54
N PHE A 287 7.44 -6.71 -7.29
CA PHE A 287 7.10 -7.98 -7.94
C PHE A 287 6.81 -9.06 -6.89
N LEU A 288 7.67 -9.21 -5.89
CA LEU A 288 7.47 -10.15 -4.79
C LEU A 288 6.18 -9.86 -4.02
N ASP A 289 5.86 -8.59 -3.76
CA ASP A 289 4.58 -8.19 -3.18
C ASP A 289 3.40 -8.72 -4.01
N LYS A 290 3.37 -8.46 -5.32
CA LYS A 290 2.26 -8.91 -6.18
C LYS A 290 2.11 -10.43 -6.18
N VAL A 291 3.21 -11.18 -6.26
CA VAL A 291 3.18 -12.65 -6.29
C VAL A 291 2.71 -13.22 -4.95
N VAL A 292 3.32 -12.79 -3.84
CA VAL A 292 3.01 -13.33 -2.51
C VAL A 292 1.60 -12.92 -2.07
N THR A 293 1.24 -11.65 -2.22
CA THR A 293 -0.10 -11.16 -1.86
C THR A 293 -1.17 -11.86 -2.71
N GLY A 294 -0.92 -12.06 -4.01
CA GLY A 294 -1.84 -12.82 -4.88
C GLY A 294 -2.02 -14.27 -4.45
N LEU A 295 -0.93 -14.98 -4.14
CA LEU A 295 -0.99 -16.36 -3.66
C LEU A 295 -1.75 -16.48 -2.34
N VAL A 296 -1.50 -15.57 -1.39
CA VAL A 296 -2.20 -15.56 -0.09
C VAL A 296 -3.69 -15.32 -0.29
N VAL A 297 -4.10 -14.38 -1.14
CA VAL A 297 -5.52 -14.13 -1.43
C VAL A 297 -6.18 -15.36 -2.05
N VAL A 298 -5.52 -16.04 -2.99
CA VAL A 298 -6.04 -17.29 -3.60
C VAL A 298 -6.20 -18.38 -2.55
N LEU A 299 -5.24 -18.53 -1.64
CA LEU A 299 -5.33 -19.49 -0.55
C LEU A 299 -6.49 -19.15 0.39
N ILE A 300 -6.64 -17.89 0.81
CA ILE A 300 -7.75 -17.52 1.70
C ILE A 300 -9.10 -17.77 1.03
N GLU A 301 -9.27 -17.39 -0.25
CA GLU A 301 -10.52 -17.61 -0.98
C GLU A 301 -10.79 -19.10 -1.25
N HIS A 302 -9.76 -19.94 -1.43
CA HIS A 302 -9.94 -21.38 -1.61
C HIS A 302 -10.49 -22.06 -0.33
N TRP A 303 -10.13 -21.53 0.84
CA TRP A 303 -10.57 -22.04 2.15
C TRP A 303 -11.79 -21.28 2.69
N ARG A 304 -12.48 -20.52 1.83
CA ARG A 304 -13.62 -19.71 2.23
C ARG A 304 -14.83 -20.58 2.55
N CYS A 305 -15.42 -20.35 3.73
CA CYS A 305 -16.69 -20.93 4.13
C CYS A 305 -17.82 -19.97 3.75
N ASP A 306 -18.64 -20.35 2.76
CA ASP A 306 -19.74 -19.50 2.28
C ASP A 306 -21.05 -19.68 3.08
N ASP A 307 -21.18 -20.78 3.84
CA ASP A 307 -22.35 -21.05 4.67
C ASP A 307 -22.31 -20.22 5.97
N LYS A 308 -23.14 -19.17 6.00
CA LYS A 308 -23.29 -18.26 7.16
C LYS A 308 -23.73 -18.97 8.45
N GLU A 309 -24.43 -20.10 8.33
CA GLU A 309 -24.86 -20.89 9.51
C GLU A 309 -23.72 -21.71 10.13
N LEU A 310 -22.79 -22.22 9.32
CA LEU A 310 -21.62 -22.97 9.81
C LEU A 310 -20.50 -22.03 10.29
N CYS A 311 -20.34 -20.87 9.65
CA CYS A 311 -19.21 -19.98 9.86
C CYS A 311 -19.63 -18.53 10.12
N PRO A 312 -20.31 -18.23 11.25
CA PRO A 312 -20.92 -16.91 11.49
C PRO A 312 -19.91 -15.77 11.76
N ASN A 313 -18.64 -16.08 12.03
CA ASN A 313 -17.59 -15.10 12.30
C ASN A 313 -16.40 -15.19 11.33
N TYR A 314 -16.59 -15.82 10.16
CA TYR A 314 -15.48 -16.11 9.24
C TYR A 314 -14.72 -14.85 8.82
N ASN A 315 -15.43 -13.75 8.49
CA ASN A 315 -14.75 -12.55 7.99
C ASN A 315 -13.99 -11.84 9.11
N ARG A 316 -14.55 -11.78 10.33
CA ARG A 316 -13.84 -11.26 11.51
C ARG A 316 -12.60 -12.08 11.82
N ASP A 317 -12.72 -13.39 11.91
CA ASP A 317 -11.63 -14.27 12.33
C ASP A 317 -10.52 -14.28 11.25
N THR A 318 -10.90 -14.24 9.97
CA THR A 318 -9.96 -14.10 8.85
C THR A 318 -9.25 -12.74 8.90
N LEU A 319 -9.98 -11.64 9.13
CA LEU A 319 -9.39 -10.31 9.27
C LEU A 319 -8.35 -10.29 10.38
N SER A 320 -8.69 -10.80 11.57
CA SER A 320 -7.78 -10.87 12.73
C SER A 320 -6.54 -11.72 12.42
N ALA A 321 -6.73 -12.96 11.99
CA ALA A 321 -5.65 -13.91 11.75
C ALA A 321 -4.66 -13.39 10.69
N VAL A 322 -5.16 -12.81 9.61
CA VAL A 322 -4.35 -12.26 8.52
C VAL A 322 -3.63 -10.98 8.94
N CYS A 323 -4.29 -10.09 9.67
CA CYS A 323 -3.67 -8.87 10.19
C CYS A 323 -2.56 -9.20 11.20
N ALA A 324 -2.83 -10.10 12.16
CA ALA A 324 -1.84 -10.56 13.12
C ALA A 324 -0.68 -11.30 12.43
N GLY A 325 -0.98 -12.22 11.51
CA GLY A 325 0.01 -13.02 10.79
C GLY A 325 0.96 -12.17 9.94
N SER A 326 0.42 -11.19 9.22
CA SER A 326 1.25 -10.25 8.43
C SER A 326 2.13 -9.36 9.30
N MET A 327 1.63 -8.85 10.42
CA MET A 327 2.43 -8.05 11.37
C MET A 327 3.52 -8.89 12.06
N LEU A 328 3.21 -10.14 12.45
CA LEU A 328 4.18 -11.08 13.02
C LEU A 328 5.28 -11.42 12.00
N LEU A 329 4.92 -11.69 10.76
CA LEU A 329 5.88 -11.90 9.66
C LEU A 329 6.80 -10.68 9.51
N GLY A 330 6.24 -9.48 9.52
CA GLY A 330 7.00 -8.24 9.47
C GLY A 330 7.96 -8.09 10.65
N PHE A 331 7.50 -8.39 11.86
CA PHE A 331 8.32 -8.34 13.09
C PHE A 331 9.49 -9.32 13.03
N VAL A 332 9.25 -10.59 12.68
CA VAL A 332 10.30 -11.62 12.54
C VAL A 332 11.32 -11.22 11.47
N THR A 333 10.84 -10.66 10.36
CA THR A 333 11.69 -10.20 9.26
C THR A 333 12.55 -9.01 9.69
N LEU A 334 11.99 -8.06 10.43
CA LEU A 334 12.73 -6.92 10.98
C LEU A 334 13.85 -7.38 11.92
N MET A 335 13.60 -8.37 12.78
CA MET A 335 14.61 -8.93 13.68
C MET A 335 15.74 -9.63 12.90
N SER A 336 15.40 -10.33 11.82
CA SER A 336 16.37 -11.00 10.95
C SER A 336 17.27 -9.98 10.22
N VAL A 337 16.66 -8.95 9.64
CA VAL A 337 17.37 -7.85 8.96
C VAL A 337 18.22 -7.04 9.94
N GLY A 338 17.70 -6.82 11.16
CA GLY A 338 18.40 -6.10 12.22
C GLY A 338 19.71 -6.75 12.66
N ARG A 339 19.79 -8.09 12.64
CA ARG A 339 21.03 -8.85 12.94
C ARG A 339 22.06 -8.78 11.82
N CYS A 340 21.63 -8.62 10.57
CA CYS A 340 22.53 -8.48 9.42
C CYS A 340 23.06 -7.06 9.20
N LEU A 341 22.42 -6.05 9.78
CA LEU A 341 22.79 -4.62 9.66
C LEU A 341 23.70 -4.13 10.82
N SER A 342 23.87 -4.91 11.88
CA SER A 342 24.84 -4.60 12.94
C SER A 342 26.21 -5.12 12.53
N PRO A 343 27.26 -4.27 12.46
CA PRO A 343 28.62 -4.71 12.17
C PRO A 343 29.20 -5.63 13.25
#